data_AF-A0A0J7JTP2-F1
#
_entry.id   AF-A0A0J7JTP2-F1
#
_cell.length_a   1.000
_cell.length_b   1.000
_cell.length_c   1.000
_cell.angle_alpha   90.00
_cell.angle_beta   90.00
_cell.angle_gamma   90.00
#
_symmetry.space_group_name_H-M   'P 1'
#
loop_
_entity.id
_entity.type
_entity.pdbx_description
1 polymer ?
#
loop_
_entity_poly.entity_id
_entity_poly.type
_entity_poly.pdbx_seq_one_letter_code
_entity_poly.pdbx_strand_id
1 'polypeptide(L)'
;MKTESASEMRKIFHCIRATVNSLDGIGRPITNSEDLFVYLTVELLDPRSRREWENAISDTTEPPSYETLEHFLDRRLHTLEAMLPVKSDSSAPKAGSGTPTAGKSTRSHLARKQESKADSKRNRCSLCQRDHFLMLCEEYKRKTAAERKQHIEANTLCLNCLGRHK
;
A
#
# COMPACT_ATOMS: atom_id res chain seq x y z
N MET A 1 2.93 8.85 -11.58
CA MET A 1 3.71 8.74 -10.33
C MET A 1 4.59 9.97 -10.21
N LYS A 2 4.73 10.60 -9.04
CA LYS A 2 5.50 11.87 -8.91
C LYS A 2 6.98 11.66 -8.61
N THR A 3 7.31 10.59 -7.90
CA THR A 3 8.68 10.24 -7.47
C THR A 3 8.87 8.74 -7.55
N GLU A 4 10.11 8.29 -7.77
CA GLU A 4 10.47 6.88 -7.77
C GLU A 4 10.07 6.18 -6.46
N SER A 5 9.30 5.09 -6.58
CA SER A 5 8.84 4.29 -5.44
C SER A 5 8.49 2.86 -5.87
N ALA A 6 9.08 1.86 -5.22
CA ALA A 6 8.77 0.45 -5.47
C ALA A 6 7.28 0.14 -5.24
N SER A 7 6.67 0.73 -4.20
CA SER A 7 5.27 0.47 -3.88
C SER A 7 4.30 1.06 -4.89
N GLU A 8 4.60 2.24 -5.43
CA GLU A 8 3.78 2.88 -6.47
C GLU A 8 4.00 2.21 -7.83
N MET A 9 5.24 1.84 -8.17
CA MET A 9 5.55 1.04 -9.35
C MET A 9 4.79 -0.28 -9.34
N ARG A 10 4.76 -0.99 -8.20
CA ARG A 10 4.01 -2.24 -8.05
C ARG A 10 2.51 -2.05 -8.30
N LYS A 11 1.91 -0.97 -7.78
CA LYS A 11 0.49 -0.65 -8.01
C LYS A 11 0.21 -0.41 -9.49
N ILE A 12 1.06 0.37 -10.15
CA ILE A 12 0.94 0.65 -11.59
C ILE A 12 1.02 -0.67 -12.37
N PHE A 13 2.04 -1.48 -12.13
CA PHE A 13 2.23 -2.78 -12.80
C PHE A 13 1.02 -3.71 -12.64
N HIS A 14 0.53 -3.91 -11.42
CA HIS A 14 -0.66 -4.74 -11.18
C HIS A 14 -1.93 -4.17 -11.82
N CYS A 15 -2.13 -2.85 -11.77
CA CYS A 15 -3.28 -2.20 -12.38
C CYS A 15 -3.31 -2.42 -13.89
N ILE A 16 -2.17 -2.23 -14.55
CA ILE A 16 -2.01 -2.43 -15.99
C ILE A 16 -2.31 -3.88 -16.36
N ARG A 17 -1.66 -4.84 -15.71
CA ARG A 17 -1.88 -6.27 -15.98
C ARG A 17 -3.33 -6.70 -15.73
N ALA A 18 -3.93 -6.22 -14.65
CA ALA A 18 -5.34 -6.49 -14.36
C ALA A 18 -6.26 -5.88 -15.43
N THR A 19 -5.94 -4.69 -15.95
CA THR A 19 -6.69 -4.05 -17.03
C THR A 19 -6.61 -4.85 -18.31
N VAL A 20 -5.41 -5.28 -18.73
CA VAL A 20 -5.21 -6.11 -19.92
C VAL A 20 -5.98 -7.43 -19.80
N ASN A 21 -5.84 -8.12 -18.66
CA ASN A 21 -6.56 -9.38 -18.43
C ASN A 21 -8.09 -9.19 -18.40
N SER A 22 -8.58 -8.08 -17.85
CA SER A 22 -10.01 -7.80 -17.80
C SER A 22 -10.57 -7.51 -19.20
N LEU A 23 -9.83 -6.76 -20.01
CA LEU A 23 -10.17 -6.46 -21.39
C LEU A 23 -10.18 -7.72 -22.26
N ASP A 24 -9.19 -8.59 -22.08
CA ASP A 24 -9.14 -9.89 -22.74
C ASP A 24 -10.33 -10.79 -22.33
N GLY A 25 -10.65 -10.83 -21.03
CA GLY A 25 -11.76 -11.63 -20.49
C GLY A 25 -13.14 -11.23 -21.00
N ILE A 26 -13.34 -9.99 -21.47
CA ILE A 26 -14.58 -9.53 -22.10
C ILE A 26 -14.52 -9.57 -23.65
N GLY A 27 -13.49 -10.19 -24.22
CA GLY A 27 -13.30 -10.32 -25.67
C GLY A 27 -12.94 -9.00 -26.36
N ARG A 28 -12.30 -8.06 -25.65
CA ARG A 28 -11.85 -6.76 -26.17
C ARG A 28 -10.35 -6.57 -25.91
N PRO A 29 -9.47 -7.42 -26.47
CA PRO A 29 -8.05 -7.36 -26.21
C PRO A 29 -7.44 -6.04 -26.71
N ILE A 30 -6.30 -5.67 -26.13
CA ILE A 30 -5.59 -4.42 -26.46
C ILE A 30 -4.87 -4.44 -27.81
N THR A 31 -4.92 -5.54 -28.57
CA THR A 31 -4.15 -5.75 -29.82
C THR A 31 -4.26 -4.61 -30.83
N ASN A 32 -5.44 -3.99 -30.95
CA ASN A 32 -5.67 -2.89 -31.90
C ASN A 32 -5.37 -1.49 -31.33
N SER A 33 -5.07 -1.42 -30.03
CA SER A 33 -4.84 -0.16 -29.29
C SER A 33 -3.59 -0.24 -28.41
N GLU A 34 -2.64 -1.11 -28.78
CA GLU A 34 -1.47 -1.44 -27.99
C GLU A 34 -0.57 -0.22 -27.82
N ASP A 35 -0.26 0.49 -28.91
CA ASP A 35 0.56 1.71 -28.89
C ASP A 35 0.00 2.78 -27.97
N LEU A 36 -1.31 3.02 -28.04
CA LEU A 36 -2.00 3.98 -27.18
C LEU A 36 -1.93 3.54 -25.71
N PHE A 37 -2.11 2.25 -25.45
CA PHE A 37 -2.05 1.69 -24.11
C PHE A 37 -0.64 1.80 -23.50
N VAL A 38 0.39 1.54 -24.32
CA VAL A 38 1.80 1.71 -23.95
C VAL A 38 2.08 3.18 -23.62
N TYR A 39 1.70 4.10 -24.50
CA TYR A 39 1.86 5.54 -24.26
C TYR A 39 1.20 6.00 -22.95
N LEU A 40 -0.07 5.63 -22.73
CA LEU A 40 -0.80 5.98 -21.51
C LEU A 40 -0.15 5.40 -20.26
N THR A 41 0.41 4.20 -20.35
CA THR A 41 1.14 3.56 -19.27
C THR A 41 2.44 4.29 -18.95
N VAL A 42 3.23 4.66 -19.97
CA VAL A 42 4.47 5.43 -19.81
C VAL A 42 4.19 6.80 -19.18
N GLU A 43 3.04 7.39 -19.48
CA GLU A 43 2.60 8.63 -18.84
C GLU A 43 2.39 8.51 -17.32
N LEU A 44 2.09 7.30 -16.83
CA LEU A 44 1.96 7.04 -15.39
C LEU A 44 3.30 6.93 -14.65
N LEU A 45 4.42 6.79 -15.36
CA LEU A 45 5.73 6.61 -14.76
C LEU A 45 6.28 7.93 -14.20
N ASP A 46 7.15 7.82 -13.17
CA ASP A 46 7.91 8.97 -12.70
C ASP A 46 9.02 9.34 -13.70
N PRO A 47 9.53 10.59 -13.68
CA PRO A 47 10.52 11.04 -14.65
C PRO A 47 11.78 10.16 -14.75
N ARG A 48 12.23 9.56 -13.64
CA ARG A 48 13.40 8.69 -13.64
C ARG A 48 13.07 7.38 -14.34
N SER A 49 11.97 6.73 -13.99
CA SER A 49 11.55 5.48 -14.65
C SER A 49 11.20 5.70 -16.13
N ARG A 50 10.62 6.85 -16.49
CA ARG A 50 10.38 7.21 -17.89
C ARG A 50 11.70 7.33 -18.67
N ARG A 51 12.72 8.00 -18.10
CA ARG A 51 14.03 8.06 -18.74
C ARG A 51 14.66 6.68 -18.95
N GLU A 52 14.58 5.80 -17.95
CA GLU A 52 15.08 4.43 -18.08
C GLU A 52 14.32 3.63 -19.12
N TRP A 53 13.01 3.89 -19.30
CA TRP A 53 12.21 3.31 -20.37
C TRP A 53 12.69 3.76 -21.74
N GLU A 54 12.85 5.07 -21.97
CA GLU A 54 13.35 5.61 -23.25
C GLU A 54 14.73 5.04 -23.60
N ASN A 55 15.62 4.91 -22.61
CA ASN A 55 16.92 4.27 -22.79
C ASN A 55 16.81 2.78 -23.14
N ALA A 56 15.78 2.08 -22.65
CA ALA A 56 15.61 0.65 -22.92
C ALA A 56 15.07 0.37 -24.33
N ILE A 57 14.39 1.33 -24.95
CA ILE A 57 13.80 1.20 -26.29
C ILE A 57 14.60 1.95 -27.37
N SER A 58 15.72 2.58 -27.01
CA SER A 58 16.49 3.45 -27.92
C SER A 58 17.11 2.72 -29.12
N ASP A 59 17.19 1.39 -29.07
CA ASP A 59 17.83 0.57 -30.09
C ASP A 59 16.97 0.38 -31.35
N THR A 60 15.70 0.76 -31.30
CA THR A 60 14.72 0.55 -32.36
C THR A 60 13.86 1.79 -32.56
N THR A 61 13.49 2.06 -33.81
CA THR A 61 12.54 3.12 -34.17
C THR A 61 11.09 2.64 -34.20
N GLU A 62 10.87 1.33 -34.12
CA GLU A 62 9.53 0.74 -34.07
C GLU A 62 8.89 0.97 -32.69
N PRO A 63 7.57 1.22 -32.64
CA PRO A 63 6.83 1.33 -31.39
C PRO A 63 7.00 0.06 -30.52
N PRO A 64 7.30 0.20 -29.22
CA PRO A 64 7.46 -0.94 -28.33
C PRO A 64 6.11 -1.61 -28.03
N SER A 65 6.10 -2.93 -28.05
CA SER A 65 4.92 -3.73 -27.68
C SER A 65 4.58 -3.61 -26.18
N TYR A 66 3.35 -3.99 -25.83
CA TYR A 66 2.93 -4.16 -24.45
C TYR A 66 3.79 -5.20 -23.71
N GLU A 67 4.18 -6.29 -24.38
CA GLU A 67 5.06 -7.31 -23.77
C GLU A 67 6.41 -6.71 -23.38
N THR A 68 6.99 -5.88 -24.25
CA THR A 68 8.24 -5.15 -23.96
C THR A 68 8.07 -4.25 -22.74
N LEU A 69 6.94 -3.53 -22.66
CA LEU A 69 6.62 -2.66 -21.54
C LEU A 69 6.39 -3.44 -20.24
N GLU A 70 5.63 -4.54 -20.28
CA GLU A 70 5.37 -5.39 -19.12
C GLU A 70 6.70 -5.91 -18.55
N HIS A 71 7.58 -6.39 -19.42
CA HIS A 71 8.88 -6.90 -19.01
C HIS A 71 9.77 -5.80 -18.42
N PHE A 72 9.72 -4.58 -18.98
CA PHE A 72 10.40 -3.43 -18.40
C PHE A 72 9.89 -3.08 -17.00
N LEU A 73 8.56 -3.00 -16.83
CA LEU A 73 7.94 -2.66 -15.54
C LEU A 73 8.30 -3.68 -14.45
N ASP A 74 8.31 -4.96 -14.79
CA ASP A 74 8.72 -6.04 -13.89
C ASP A 74 10.20 -5.92 -13.48
N ARG A 75 11.12 -5.76 -14.44
CA ARG A 75 12.54 -5.54 -14.15
C ARG A 75 12.76 -4.28 -13.30
N ARG A 76 12.06 -3.20 -13.62
CA ARG A 76 12.14 -1.93 -12.91
C ARG A 76 11.67 -2.09 -11.47
N LEU A 77 10.56 -2.78 -11.25
CA LEU A 77 10.05 -3.10 -9.92
C LEU A 77 11.07 -3.90 -9.11
N HIS A 78 11.60 -5.00 -9.66
CA HIS A 78 12.63 -5.82 -9.00
C HIS A 78 13.88 -5.00 -8.65
N THR A 79 14.32 -4.12 -9.55
CA THR A 79 15.47 -3.24 -9.31
C THR A 79 15.21 -2.30 -8.13
N LEU A 80 14.02 -1.68 -8.08
CA LEU A 80 13.64 -0.79 -6.98
C LEU A 80 13.56 -1.53 -5.64
N GLU A 81 13.08 -2.77 -5.64
CA GLU A 81 13.03 -3.61 -4.45
C GLU A 81 14.43 -3.99 -3.95
N ALA A 82 15.34 -4.36 -4.85
CA ALA A 82 16.71 -4.71 -4.51
C ALA A 82 17.52 -3.51 -3.98
N MET A 83 17.18 -2.30 -4.43
CA MET A 83 17.81 -1.05 -3.97
C MET A 83 17.27 -0.56 -2.61
N LEU A 84 16.13 -1.09 -2.13
CA LEU A 84 15.69 -0.78 -0.78
C LEU A 84 16.71 -1.36 0.20
N PRO A 85 17.15 -0.58 1.21
CA PRO A 85 18.04 -1.11 2.22
C PRO A 85 17.36 -2.32 2.85
N VAL A 86 18.00 -3.49 2.75
CA VAL A 86 17.65 -4.66 3.55
C VAL A 86 17.60 -4.14 4.97
N LYS A 87 16.41 -4.11 5.58
CA LYS A 87 16.33 -3.92 7.02
C LYS A 87 17.06 -5.12 7.59
N SER A 88 18.29 -4.92 8.03
CA SER A 88 18.97 -5.88 8.85
C SER A 88 18.12 -6.01 10.10
N ASP A 89 17.35 -7.11 10.19
CA ASP A 89 16.87 -7.62 11.45
C ASP A 89 18.09 -8.14 12.23
N SER A 90 18.93 -7.20 12.67
CA SER A 90 19.95 -7.42 13.67
C SER A 90 19.25 -7.43 15.02
N SER A 91 18.51 -8.50 15.30
CA SER A 91 18.16 -8.86 16.67
C SER A 91 19.42 -9.32 17.40
N ALA A 92 20.24 -8.38 17.83
CA ALA A 92 21.26 -8.60 18.86
C ALA A 92 20.79 -7.90 20.15
N PRO A 93 20.80 -8.56 21.32
CA PRO A 93 20.36 -7.96 22.56
C PRO A 93 21.46 -7.02 23.05
N LYS A 94 21.28 -5.70 22.90
CA LYS A 94 22.09 -4.74 23.66
C LYS A 94 21.35 -4.35 24.93
N ALA A 95 21.80 -4.96 26.02
CA ALA A 95 21.71 -4.38 27.34
C ALA A 95 22.45 -3.02 27.36
N GLY A 96 21.92 -2.06 28.11
CA GLY A 96 22.63 -0.86 28.52
C GLY A 96 22.20 0.44 27.85
N SER A 97 21.34 1.18 28.58
CA SER A 97 21.37 2.63 28.78
C SER A 97 21.86 3.54 27.65
N GLY A 98 20.95 4.39 27.15
CA GLY A 98 21.30 5.68 26.53
C GLY A 98 20.60 5.92 25.20
N THR A 99 19.63 6.83 25.24
CA THR A 99 18.91 7.54 24.17
C THR A 99 19.47 7.44 22.73
N PRO A 100 18.57 7.30 21.74
CA PRO A 100 18.76 8.04 20.49
C PRO A 100 17.55 8.90 20.12
N THR A 101 17.90 10.13 19.77
CA THR A 101 17.11 11.17 19.12
C THR A 101 16.69 10.77 17.69
N ALA A 102 15.55 11.35 17.28
CA ALA A 102 14.98 11.51 15.94
C ALA A 102 15.84 11.13 14.71
N GLY A 103 15.34 10.54 13.64
CA GLY A 103 13.99 10.16 13.23
C GLY A 103 14.02 9.79 11.74
N LYS A 104 13.10 8.94 11.28
CA LYS A 104 12.64 8.83 9.88
C LYS A 104 11.31 8.10 9.86
N SER A 105 10.26 8.90 9.66
CA SER A 105 8.85 8.49 9.62
C SER A 105 8.59 7.54 8.45
N THR A 106 8.39 6.26 8.76
CA THR A 106 7.66 5.37 7.86
C THR A 106 6.19 5.64 8.08
N ARG A 107 5.51 6.25 7.09
CA ARG A 107 4.05 6.31 7.05
C ARG A 107 3.50 4.89 6.87
N SER A 108 3.41 4.14 7.95
CA SER A 108 2.53 3.00 8.05
C SER A 108 1.10 3.54 8.16
N HIS A 109 0.22 3.12 7.26
CA HIS A 109 -1.23 3.20 7.46
C HIS A 109 -1.69 2.11 8.45
N LEU A 110 -0.90 1.84 9.48
CA LEU A 110 -1.36 1.14 10.68
C LEU A 110 -1.79 2.20 11.68
N ALA A 111 -2.98 2.03 12.23
CA ALA A 111 -3.58 2.86 13.26
C ALA A 111 -2.51 3.46 14.19
N ARG A 112 -2.32 4.77 14.06
CA ARG A 112 -1.39 5.59 14.83
C ARG A 112 -1.53 5.23 16.30
N LYS A 113 -0.55 4.50 16.84
CA LYS A 113 -0.31 4.39 18.28
C LYS A 113 -0.10 5.81 18.77
N GLN A 114 -1.16 6.44 19.30
CA GLN A 114 -1.04 7.71 19.99
C GLN A 114 -0.18 7.46 21.22
N GLU A 115 1.10 7.84 21.11
CA GLU A 115 1.95 8.04 22.27
C GLU A 115 1.25 9.01 23.22
N SER A 116 1.22 8.57 24.46
CA SER A 116 0.54 9.16 25.60
C SER A 116 0.91 10.63 25.81
N LYS A 117 -0.10 11.51 25.73
CA LYS A 117 -0.49 12.43 26.82
C LYS A 117 -1.79 13.17 26.45
N ALA A 118 -2.67 13.28 27.46
CA ALA A 118 -4.01 13.86 27.51
C ALA A 118 -5.18 12.94 27.05
N ASP A 119 -6.03 12.58 28.02
CA ASP A 119 -7.26 11.76 27.96
C ASP A 119 -7.14 10.23 27.79
N SER A 120 -6.76 9.55 28.87
CA SER A 120 -6.71 8.08 29.05
C SER A 120 -8.02 7.32 28.84
N LYS A 121 -9.12 7.99 28.43
CA LYS A 121 -10.42 7.37 28.13
C LYS A 121 -10.61 7.02 26.64
N ARG A 122 -9.77 7.52 25.73
CA ARG A 122 -10.00 7.35 24.27
C ARG A 122 -9.49 6.04 23.68
N ASN A 123 -8.64 5.30 24.39
CA ASN A 123 -7.98 4.08 23.86
C ASN A 123 -8.44 2.78 24.52
N ARG A 124 -9.48 2.82 25.36
CA ARG A 124 -10.06 1.63 25.99
C ARG A 124 -11.16 1.04 25.12
N CYS A 125 -11.28 -0.28 25.16
CA CYS A 125 -12.37 -1.00 24.49
C CYS A 125 -13.72 -0.47 24.95
N SER A 126 -14.60 -0.08 24.02
CA SER A 126 -15.94 0.43 24.35
C SER A 126 -16.86 -0.61 25.00
N LEU A 127 -16.50 -1.89 24.91
CA LEU A 127 -17.28 -3.00 25.46
C LEU A 127 -16.77 -3.44 26.85
N CYS A 128 -15.50 -3.85 26.96
CA CYS A 128 -14.95 -4.42 28.20
C CYS A 128 -14.03 -3.47 28.98
N GLN A 129 -13.83 -2.23 28.49
CA GLN A 129 -13.01 -1.19 29.13
C GLN A 129 -11.53 -1.53 29.35
N ARG A 130 -11.03 -2.63 28.77
CA ARG A 130 -9.61 -3.02 28.79
C ARG A 130 -8.81 -2.29 27.70
N ASP A 131 -7.48 -2.33 27.82
CA ASP A 131 -6.54 -1.68 26.90
C ASP A 131 -6.35 -2.49 25.60
N HIS A 132 -7.36 -2.45 24.74
CA HIS A 132 -7.29 -2.92 23.35
C HIS A 132 -8.39 -2.27 22.50
N PHE A 133 -8.22 -2.31 21.17
CA PHE A 133 -9.27 -1.89 20.24
C PHE A 133 -10.46 -2.85 20.26
N LEU A 134 -11.65 -2.35 19.87
CA LEU A 134 -12.88 -3.16 19.82
C LEU A 134 -12.76 -4.37 18.87
N MET A 135 -12.04 -4.21 17.76
CA MET A 135 -11.74 -5.29 16.80
C MET A 135 -11.03 -6.50 17.43
N LEU A 136 -10.24 -6.26 18.47
CA LEU A 136 -9.44 -7.27 19.18
C LEU A 136 -10.17 -7.80 20.43
N CYS A 137 -11.39 -7.33 20.70
CA CYS A 137 -12.14 -7.73 21.89
C CYS A 137 -12.82 -9.09 21.70
N GLU A 138 -12.44 -10.08 22.50
CA GLU A 138 -13.03 -11.43 22.44
C GLU A 138 -14.52 -11.45 22.80
N GLU A 139 -14.95 -10.62 23.75
CA GLU A 139 -16.37 -10.48 24.11
C GLU A 139 -17.19 -9.91 22.94
N TYR A 140 -16.62 -8.98 22.16
CA TYR A 140 -17.26 -8.43 20.97
C TYR A 140 -17.32 -9.46 19.83
N LYS A 141 -16.25 -10.24 19.65
CA LYS A 141 -16.22 -11.36 18.69
C LYS A 141 -17.22 -12.47 19.03
N ARG A 142 -17.57 -12.66 20.30
CA ARG A 142 -18.61 -13.62 20.70
C ARG A 142 -20.04 -13.16 20.42
N LYS A 143 -20.29 -11.86 20.22
CA LYS A 143 -21.63 -11.33 19.95
C LYS A 143 -22.12 -11.66 18.55
N THR A 144 -23.43 -11.79 18.41
CA THR A 144 -24.11 -11.94 17.12
C THR A 144 -23.97 -10.67 16.27
N ALA A 145 -24.17 -10.79 14.96
CA ALA A 145 -24.09 -9.64 14.04
C ALA A 145 -25.04 -8.50 14.43
N ALA A 146 -26.26 -8.83 14.88
CA ALA A 146 -27.26 -7.87 15.33
C ALA A 146 -26.78 -7.09 16.57
N GLU A 147 -26.26 -7.80 17.59
CA GLU A 147 -25.73 -7.19 18.81
C GLU A 147 -24.49 -6.32 18.54
N ARG A 148 -23.63 -6.74 17.60
CA ARG A 148 -22.45 -5.96 17.20
C ARG A 148 -22.85 -4.62 16.56
N LYS A 149 -23.83 -4.65 15.65
CA LYS A 149 -24.37 -3.45 15.00
C LYS A 149 -25.00 -2.50 16.04
N GLN A 150 -25.83 -3.04 16.94
CA GLN A 150 -26.44 -2.27 18.01
C GLN A 150 -25.39 -1.58 18.91
N HIS A 151 -24.30 -2.29 19.24
CA HIS A 151 -23.21 -1.72 20.04
C HIS A 151 -22.48 -0.57 19.33
N ILE A 152 -22.23 -0.72 18.01
CA ILE A 152 -21.60 0.32 17.19
C ILE A 152 -22.48 1.59 17.17
N GLU A 153 -23.78 1.43 16.92
CA GLU A 153 -24.75 2.53 16.84
C GLU A 153 -24.92 3.23 18.21
N ALA A 154 -25.09 2.46 19.29
CA ALA A 154 -25.24 2.99 20.64
C ALA A 154 -24.01 3.77 21.14
N ASN A 155 -22.81 3.42 20.67
CA ASN A 155 -21.56 4.07 21.06
C ASN A 155 -21.05 5.09 20.02
N THR A 156 -21.85 5.36 18.98
CA THR A 156 -21.53 6.26 17.86
C THR A 156 -20.15 5.96 17.26
N LEU A 157 -19.89 4.68 16.96
CA LEU A 157 -18.64 4.23 16.36
C LEU A 157 -18.80 4.13 14.84
N CYS A 158 -17.69 4.25 14.11
CA CYS A 158 -17.69 4.03 12.67
C CYS A 158 -17.96 2.54 12.35
N LEU A 159 -18.88 2.26 11.43
CA LEU A 159 -19.20 0.89 10.99
C LEU A 159 -18.01 0.18 10.33
N ASN A 160 -17.11 0.92 9.69
CA ASN A 160 -15.95 0.35 8.99
C ASN A 160 -14.75 0.17 9.93
N CYS A 161 -14.46 1.18 10.74
CA CYS A 161 -13.24 1.21 11.55
C CYS A 161 -13.45 0.73 12.99
N LEU A 162 -14.71 0.57 13.42
CA LEU A 162 -15.13 0.25 14.80
C LEU A 162 -14.54 1.17 15.87
N GLY A 163 -14.17 2.39 15.48
CA GLY A 163 -13.50 3.39 16.30
C GLY A 163 -14.25 4.72 16.32
N ARG A 164 -13.84 5.61 17.22
CA ARG A 164 -14.34 6.99 17.29
C ARG A 164 -13.55 7.84 16.30
N HIS A 165 -14.22 8.37 15.28
CA HIS A 165 -13.67 9.41 14.41
C HIS A 165 -14.32 10.73 14.85
N LYS A 166 -13.51 11.66 15.35
CA LYS A 166 -13.85 13.08 15.42
C LYS A 166 -12.98 13.79 14.40
#